data_AF-M5EZ00-F1
#
_entry.id   AF-M5EZ00-F1
#
_cell.length_a   1.000
_cell.length_b   1.000
_cell.length_c   1.000
_cell.angle_alpha   90.00
_cell.angle_beta   90.00
_cell.angle_gamma   90.00
#
_symmetry.space_group_name_H-M   'P 1'
#
loop_
_entity.id
_entity.type
_entity.pdbx_description
1 polymer ?
#
loop_
_entity_poly.entity_id
_entity_poly.type
_entity_poly.pdbx_seq_one_letter_code
_entity_poly.pdbx_strand_id
1 'polypeptide(L)'
;MNASGSKERATFSIDSAVKETLESQVPKSKRSRFVEEAIAKALKDAAKERALKMLREFKPVSTGGENSTDVLRRIRQEMDGRSPDIDFHKALS
;
A
#
# COMPACT_ATOMS: atom_id res chain seq x y z
N MET A 1 -15.40 -16.77 -2.59
CA MET A 1 -15.22 -16.47 -4.02
C MET A 1 -13.80 -16.84 -4.40
N ASN A 2 -13.60 -17.94 -5.13
CA ASN A 2 -12.28 -18.44 -5.51
C ASN A 2 -11.78 -17.69 -6.75
N ALA A 3 -10.91 -16.70 -6.55
CA ALA A 3 -10.19 -16.06 -7.64
C ALA A 3 -9.00 -16.96 -8.06
N SER A 4 -9.27 -18.07 -8.77
CA SER A 4 -8.21 -18.72 -9.55
C SER A 4 -8.19 -18.09 -10.94
N GLY A 5 -7.54 -16.93 -11.04
CA GLY A 5 -7.20 -16.36 -12.35
C GLY A 5 -6.40 -17.37 -13.17
N SER A 6 -6.48 -17.28 -14.50
CA SER A 6 -5.68 -18.09 -15.41
C SER A 6 -4.19 -17.94 -15.07
N LYS A 7 -3.48 -19.07 -14.92
CA LYS A 7 -2.03 -19.03 -14.70
C LYS A 7 -1.34 -18.52 -15.96
N GLU A 8 -0.68 -17.38 -15.85
CA GLU A 8 0.15 -16.84 -16.92
C GLU A 8 1.56 -17.42 -16.84
N ARG A 9 2.14 -17.75 -18.00
CA ARG A 9 3.49 -18.28 -18.08
C ARG A 9 4.47 -17.11 -18.26
N ALA A 10 5.40 -16.99 -17.33
CA ALA A 10 6.54 -16.08 -17.41
C ALA A 10 7.85 -16.86 -17.44
N THR A 11 8.82 -16.38 -18.22
CA THR A 11 10.18 -16.95 -18.30
C THR A 11 11.13 -16.00 -17.61
N PHE A 12 11.86 -16.49 -16.60
CA PHE A 12 12.87 -15.73 -15.89
C PHE A 12 14.23 -16.42 -16.02
N SER A 13 15.27 -15.62 -16.20
CA SER A 13 16.64 -16.11 -16.09
C SER A 13 17.09 -15.99 -14.63
N ILE A 14 17.67 -17.05 -14.09
CA ILE A 14 18.22 -17.09 -12.74
C ILE A 14 19.67 -17.58 -12.81
N ASP A 15 20.46 -17.19 -11.81
CA ASP A 15 21.84 -17.64 -11.67
C ASP A 15 21.93 -19.18 -11.60
N SER A 16 22.98 -19.75 -12.20
CA SER A 16 23.15 -21.20 -12.29
C SER A 16 23.28 -21.87 -10.92
N ALA A 17 23.95 -21.24 -9.96
CA ALA A 17 24.08 -21.78 -8.61
C ALA A 17 22.73 -21.80 -7.86
N VAL A 18 21.91 -20.77 -8.09
CA VAL A 18 20.54 -20.70 -7.55
C VAL A 18 19.65 -21.78 -8.16
N LYS A 19 19.79 -22.02 -9.47
CA LYS A 19 19.09 -23.11 -10.16
C LYS A 19 19.47 -24.46 -9.56
N GLU A 20 20.75 -24.79 -9.42
CA GLU A 20 21.20 -26.05 -8.83
C GLU A 20 20.67 -26.26 -7.41
N THR A 21 20.66 -25.20 -6.60
CA THR A 21 20.10 -25.22 -5.24
C THR A 21 18.59 -25.49 -5.26
N LEU A 22 17.85 -24.83 -6.14
CA LEU A 22 16.42 -25.08 -6.31
C LEU A 22 16.15 -26.52 -6.78
N GLU A 23 16.94 -27.03 -7.72
CA GLU A 23 16.74 -28.35 -8.29
C GLU A 23 17.08 -29.49 -7.33
N SER A 24 18.07 -29.28 -6.44
CA SER A 24 18.48 -30.23 -5.40
C SER A 24 17.52 -30.26 -4.20
N GLN A 25 16.96 -29.11 -3.82
CA GLN A 25 16.08 -29.01 -2.64
C GLN A 25 14.59 -29.22 -2.97
N VAL A 26 14.17 -28.90 -4.19
CA VAL A 26 12.74 -28.90 -4.56
C VAL A 26 12.47 -29.90 -5.71
N PRO A 27 11.60 -30.91 -5.47
CA PRO A 27 11.18 -31.86 -6.50
C PRO A 27 10.57 -31.15 -7.70
N LYS A 28 10.83 -31.68 -8.91
CA LYS A 28 10.40 -31.10 -10.20
C LYS A 28 8.91 -30.71 -10.25
N SER A 29 8.04 -31.51 -9.64
CA SER A 29 6.59 -31.26 -9.57
C SER A 29 6.19 -30.06 -8.69
N LYS A 30 7.05 -29.64 -7.76
CA LYS A 30 6.79 -28.53 -6.82
C LYS A 30 7.55 -27.25 -7.15
N ARG A 31 8.50 -27.27 -8.09
CA ARG A 31 9.35 -26.10 -8.43
C ARG A 31 8.54 -24.89 -8.85
N SER A 32 7.55 -25.05 -9.73
CA SER A 32 6.71 -23.93 -10.17
C SER A 32 5.96 -23.29 -9.00
N ARG A 33 5.42 -24.11 -8.08
CA ARG A 33 4.71 -23.62 -6.90
C ARG A 33 5.65 -22.95 -5.91
N PHE A 34 6.84 -23.49 -5.72
CA PHE A 34 7.86 -22.90 -4.86
C PHE A 34 8.27 -21.51 -5.35
N VAL A 35 8.51 -21.36 -6.66
CA VAL A 35 8.85 -20.06 -7.26
C VAL A 35 7.70 -19.07 -7.11
N GLU A 36 6.46 -19.50 -7.36
CA GLU A 36 5.25 -18.68 -7.15
C GLU A 36 5.13 -18.19 -5.70
N GLU A 37 5.29 -19.08 -4.71
CA GLU A 37 5.24 -18.75 -3.29
C GLU A 37 6.41 -17.83 -2.87
N ALA A 38 7.61 -18.04 -3.40
CA ALA A 38 8.77 -17.20 -3.15
C ALA A 38 8.58 -15.78 -3.68
N ILE A 39 8.05 -15.63 -4.89
CA ILE A 39 7.73 -14.32 -5.48
C ILE A 39 6.64 -13.62 -4.66
N ALA A 40 5.56 -14.33 -4.32
CA ALA A 40 4.47 -13.77 -3.53
C ALA A 40 4.96 -13.28 -2.15
N LYS A 41 5.85 -14.05 -1.50
CA LYS A 41 6.47 -13.67 -0.25
C LYS A 41 7.34 -12.42 -0.40
N ALA A 42 8.22 -12.39 -1.40
CA ALA A 42 9.11 -11.25 -1.66
C ALA A 42 8.31 -9.97 -1.92
N LEU A 43 7.24 -10.04 -2.72
CA LEU A 43 6.35 -8.90 -2.98
C LEU A 43 5.66 -8.40 -1.71
N LYS A 44 5.19 -9.32 -0.86
CA LYS A 44 4.56 -8.97 0.42
C LYS A 44 5.56 -8.28 1.36
N ASP A 45 6.78 -8.78 1.44
CA ASP A 45 7.79 -8.20 2.33
C ASP A 45 8.25 -6.83 1.81
N ALA A 46 8.45 -6.67 0.49
CA ALA A 46 8.70 -5.36 -0.13
C ALA A 46 7.55 -4.35 0.07
N ALA A 47 6.30 -4.82 0.13
CA ALA A 47 5.15 -3.97 0.44
C ALA A 47 5.15 -3.52 1.91
N LYS A 48 5.50 -4.41 2.85
CA LYS A 48 5.64 -4.07 4.27
C LYS A 48 6.75 -3.05 4.50
N GLU A 49 7.90 -3.22 3.86
CA GLU A 49 9.02 -2.27 3.97
C GLU A 49 8.62 -0.89 3.47
N ARG A 50 7.93 -0.81 2.32
CA ARG A 50 7.38 0.44 1.81
C ARG A 50 6.38 1.09 2.78
N ALA A 51 5.45 0.32 3.33
CA ALA A 51 4.48 0.82 4.30
C ALA A 51 5.16 1.34 5.58
N LEU A 52 6.13 0.60 6.09
CA LEU A 52 6.89 0.99 7.28
C LEU A 52 7.74 2.24 7.03
N LYS A 53 8.33 2.37 5.83
CA LYS A 53 9.02 3.58 5.41
C LYS A 53 8.07 4.78 5.40
N MET A 54 6.89 4.63 4.79
CA MET A 54 5.86 5.69 4.77
C MET A 54 5.44 6.12 6.18
N LEU A 55 5.24 5.17 7.10
CA LEU A 55 4.89 5.47 8.49
C LEU A 55 6.02 6.22 9.22
N ARG A 56 7.29 5.84 8.98
CA ARG A 56 8.45 6.52 9.60
C ARG A 56 8.68 7.92 9.04
N GLU A 57 8.44 8.10 7.75
CA GLU A 57 8.57 9.39 7.06
C GLU A 57 7.33 10.27 7.22
N PHE A 58 6.26 9.74 7.83
CA PHE A 58 5.04 10.48 8.09
C PHE A 58 5.33 11.64 9.04
N LYS A 59 5.37 12.85 8.48
CA LYS A 59 5.47 14.06 9.29
C LYS A 59 4.10 14.32 9.90
N PRO A 60 3.98 14.41 11.24
CA PRO A 60 2.74 14.81 11.86
C PRO A 60 2.39 16.21 11.37
N VAL A 61 1.17 16.35 10.83
CA VAL A 61 0.64 17.65 10.47
C VAL A 61 0.38 18.40 11.77
N SER A 62 1.08 19.53 11.96
CA SER A 62 0.83 20.40 13.10
C SER A 62 -0.62 20.86 13.04
N THR A 63 -1.35 20.70 14.14
CA THR A 63 -2.70 21.24 14.26
C THR A 63 -2.69 22.76 14.48
N GLY A 64 -1.52 23.40 14.54
CA GLY A 64 -1.41 24.84 14.83
C GLY A 64 -1.93 25.24 16.22
N GLY A 65 -2.13 24.27 17.12
CA GLY A 65 -2.78 24.47 18.41
C GLY A 65 -4.30 24.25 18.39
N GLU A 66 -4.90 23.94 17.24
CA GLU A 66 -6.31 23.61 17.11
C GLU A 66 -6.61 22.22 17.70
N ASN A 67 -7.82 22.06 18.23
CA ASN A 67 -8.33 20.77 18.67
C ASN A 67 -8.45 19.82 17.46
N SER A 68 -8.10 18.55 17.64
CA SER A 68 -8.12 17.53 16.59
C SER A 68 -9.48 17.41 15.91
N THR A 69 -10.58 17.66 16.62
CA THR A 69 -11.94 17.66 16.06
C THR A 69 -12.20 18.82 15.10
N ASP A 70 -11.59 19.99 15.32
CA ASP A 70 -11.78 21.18 14.49
C ASP A 70 -10.95 21.07 13.21
N VAL A 71 -9.74 20.51 13.30
CA VAL A 71 -8.91 20.17 12.13
C VAL A 71 -9.63 19.18 11.22
N LEU A 72 -10.19 18.11 11.78
CA LEU A 72 -10.96 17.11 11.01
C LEU A 72 -12.22 17.71 10.37
N ARG A 73 -12.88 18.65 11.06
CA ARG A 73 -14.04 19.38 10.53
C ARG A 73 -13.65 20.26 9.33
N ARG A 74 -12.54 20.99 9.42
CA ARG A 74 -12.00 21.81 8.32
C ARG A 74 -11.66 20.94 7.10
N ILE A 75 -10.89 19.86 7.29
CA ILE A 75 -10.52 18.95 6.20
C ILE A 75 -11.77 18.38 5.50
N ARG A 76 -12.79 18.00 6.28
CA ARG A 76 -14.07 17.53 5.71
C ARG A 76 -14.78 18.60 4.88
N GLN A 77 -14.82 19.84 5.37
CA GLN A 77 -15.42 20.97 4.63
C GLN A 77 -14.67 21.28 3.33
N GLU A 78 -13.34 21.21 3.35
CA GLU A 78 -12.47 21.37 2.17
C GLU A 78 -12.71 20.24 1.14
N MET A 79 -12.84 18.99 1.59
CA MET A 79 -13.12 17.84 0.72
C MET A 79 -14.52 17.89 0.10
N ASP A 80 -15.51 18.40 0.83
CA ASP A 80 -16.90 18.53 0.37
C ASP A 80 -17.13 19.79 -0.49
N GLY A 81 -16.09 20.58 -0.79
CA GLY A 81 -16.17 21.75 -1.66
C GLY A 81 -16.96 22.93 -1.08
N ARG A 82 -17.13 23.00 0.24
CA ARG A 82 -17.73 24.18 0.88
C ARG A 82 -16.63 25.15 1.28
N SER A 83 -16.45 26.22 0.51
CA SER A 83 -15.76 27.42 1.00
C SER A 83 -16.44 27.89 2.29
N PRO A 84 -15.68 28.11 3.38
CA PRO A 84 -16.22 28.66 4.62
C PRO A 84 -16.34 30.18 4.50
N ASP A 85 -17.05 30.67 3.48
CA ASP A 85 -17.40 32.07 3.31
C ASP A 85 -18.86 32.16 2.88
N ILE A 86 -19.77 32.01 3.85
CA ILE A 86 -21.05 32.70 3.78
C ILE A 86 -21.24 33.38 5.14
N ASP A 87 -20.92 34.67 5.12
CA ASP A 87 -21.11 35.64 6.19
C ASP A 87 -22.53 35.54 6.79
N PHE A 88 -22.62 34.99 8.00
CA PHE A 88 -23.71 35.31 8.91
C PHE A 88 -23.39 36.67 9.55
N HIS A 89 -23.61 37.77 8.82
CA HIS A 89 -23.99 39.08 9.40
C HIS A 89 -24.13 40.16 8.31
N LYS A 90 -25.33 40.27 7.73
CA LYS A 90 -25.90 41.56 7.30
C LYS A 90 -27.43 41.45 7.29
N ALA A 91 -28.05 41.82 8.42
CA ALA A 91 -29.02 42.91 8.54
C ALA A 91 -30.27 42.69 7.65
N LEU A 92 -31.45 42.31 8.15
CA LEU A 92 -32.27 43.10 9.08
C LEU A 92 -31.88 44.58 9.08
N SER A 93 -32.18 45.26 7.97
CA SER A 93 -32.59 46.66 7.95
C SER A 93 -33.39 46.96 6.70
#